data_AF-A0A2A4Y3T4-F1
#
_entry.id   AF-A0A2A4Y3T4-F1
#
_cell.length_a   1.000
_cell.length_b   1.000
_cell.length_c   1.000
_cell.angle_alpha   90.00
_cell.angle_beta   90.00
_cell.angle_gamma   90.00
#
_symmetry.space_group_name_H-M   'P 1'
#
loop_
_entity.id
_entity.type
_entity.pdbx_description
1 polymer ?
#
loop_
_entity_poly.entity_id
_entity_poly.type
_entity_poly.pdbx_seq_one_letter_code
_entity_poly.pdbx_strand_id
1 'polypeptide(L)'
;MVGDGQTNYFEGSLGADSMDGKEGIDYVEYDDSPVAVQVSFLTGRGTGGHAEGDTYTSIEAVWGSAFADNLTGGDEDEIFIGYGGADTINGGAGTDTIAFTGSPVGVEVSLTTGVGIGGDADGDVYTNIENIKGSGFDDILTGDGEDNRIDGEDGDDVVNAGGGDDVISGEGADVISGGAGVDTLVLDYAVSSELTNIEILVAQNVIEISAKNTELTGSYFTGQIASIELISISKAGFFGTYYETIDVKTIWSVLTSTETDKFITEADFLNWLGDDAGYNYDGI
;
A
#
# COMPACT_ATOMS: atom_id res chain seq x y z
N MET A 1 -16.12 -3.68 -24.44
CA MET A 1 -16.46 -2.73 -23.38
C MET A 1 -15.45 -1.59 -23.41
N VAL A 2 -15.89 -0.35 -23.19
CA VAL A 2 -14.99 0.82 -23.21
C VAL A 2 -15.25 1.63 -21.95
N GLY A 3 -14.18 1.95 -21.24
CA GLY A 3 -14.17 2.69 -20.00
C GLY A 3 -14.20 4.21 -20.16
N ASP A 4 -13.93 4.90 -19.05
CA ASP A 4 -13.82 6.34 -18.93
C ASP A 4 -12.53 6.76 -18.20
N GLY A 5 -12.45 7.97 -17.65
CA GLY A 5 -11.24 8.45 -16.98
C GLY A 5 -11.14 8.08 -15.49
N GLN A 6 -11.88 7.05 -15.06
CA GLN A 6 -11.97 6.59 -13.68
C GLN A 6 -11.78 5.08 -13.65
N THR A 7 -11.65 4.53 -12.44
CA THR A 7 -11.67 3.08 -12.25
C THR A 7 -12.93 2.45 -12.80
N ASN A 8 -12.76 1.48 -13.69
CA ASN A 8 -13.82 0.66 -14.26
C ASN A 8 -13.60 -0.82 -13.94
N TYR A 9 -14.71 -1.56 -13.94
CA TYR A 9 -14.73 -3.01 -13.72
C TYR A 9 -15.41 -3.66 -14.93
N PHE A 10 -14.69 -4.54 -15.61
CA PHE A 10 -15.13 -5.24 -16.80
C PHE A 10 -15.29 -6.72 -16.50
N GLU A 11 -16.55 -7.17 -16.41
CA GLU A 11 -16.86 -8.61 -16.34
C GLU A 11 -16.50 -9.28 -17.67
N GLY A 12 -15.57 -10.24 -17.65
CA GLY A 12 -15.15 -10.95 -18.86
C GLY A 12 -16.26 -11.81 -19.46
N SER A 13 -16.91 -12.64 -18.63
CA SER A 13 -18.07 -13.47 -18.99
C SER A 13 -17.85 -14.37 -20.23
N LEU A 14 -18.91 -14.90 -20.85
CA LEU A 14 -18.77 -15.72 -22.06
C LEU A 14 -18.72 -14.84 -23.31
N GLY A 15 -17.62 -14.94 -24.06
CA GLY A 15 -17.47 -14.20 -25.30
C GLY A 15 -16.02 -14.12 -25.71
N ALA A 16 -15.79 -13.44 -26.83
CA ALA A 16 -14.47 -12.90 -27.13
C ALA A 16 -14.63 -11.38 -27.07
N ASP A 17 -14.28 -10.82 -25.93
CA ASP A 17 -14.55 -9.45 -25.56
C ASP A 17 -13.34 -8.54 -25.82
N SER A 18 -13.62 -7.27 -26.05
CA SER A 18 -12.59 -6.25 -26.26
C SER A 18 -12.77 -5.17 -25.22
N MET A 19 -11.84 -5.10 -24.27
CA MET A 19 -11.87 -4.22 -23.10
C MET A 19 -10.82 -3.13 -23.28
N ASP A 20 -11.25 -1.90 -23.07
CA ASP A 20 -10.45 -0.69 -23.29
C ASP A 20 -10.73 0.29 -22.15
N GLY A 21 -9.90 0.26 -21.11
CA GLY A 21 -10.15 0.95 -19.82
C GLY A 21 -10.02 2.47 -19.88
N LYS A 22 -9.04 2.96 -20.66
CA LYS A 22 -8.67 4.38 -20.83
C LYS A 22 -7.73 4.90 -19.74
N GLU A 23 -8.15 5.92 -18.98
CA GLU A 23 -7.32 6.51 -17.92
C GLU A 23 -7.92 6.06 -16.60
N GLY A 24 -7.09 5.83 -15.59
CA GLY A 24 -7.55 5.29 -14.32
C GLY A 24 -6.88 3.95 -14.06
N ILE A 25 -7.47 3.18 -13.16
CA ILE A 25 -7.05 1.80 -12.90
C ILE A 25 -8.25 0.94 -13.14
N ASP A 26 -8.14 0.11 -14.16
CA ASP A 26 -9.24 -0.65 -14.70
C ASP A 26 -9.05 -2.13 -14.46
N TYR A 27 -10.14 -2.77 -14.05
CA TYR A 27 -10.17 -4.18 -13.67
C TYR A 27 -10.85 -4.99 -14.75
N VAL A 28 -10.26 -6.14 -15.07
CA VAL A 28 -10.99 -7.25 -15.70
C VAL A 28 -11.29 -8.33 -14.66
N GLU A 29 -12.53 -8.81 -14.65
CA GLU A 29 -13.04 -9.74 -13.64
C GLU A 29 -13.43 -11.09 -14.26
N TYR A 30 -12.88 -12.17 -13.68
CA TYR A 30 -13.13 -13.56 -14.06
C TYR A 30 -13.50 -14.45 -12.86
N ASP A 31 -13.90 -13.86 -11.73
CA ASP A 31 -14.24 -14.56 -10.48
C ASP A 31 -15.41 -15.55 -10.66
N ASP A 32 -16.29 -15.29 -11.62
CA ASP A 32 -17.41 -16.17 -11.98
C ASP A 32 -17.05 -17.30 -12.96
N SER A 33 -15.81 -17.35 -13.44
CA SER A 33 -15.41 -18.32 -14.46
C SER A 33 -15.46 -19.75 -13.90
N PRO A 34 -16.12 -20.71 -14.60
CA PRO A 34 -16.30 -22.06 -14.10
C PRO A 34 -15.04 -22.94 -14.25
N VAL A 35 -13.95 -22.39 -14.78
CA VAL A 35 -12.65 -23.02 -14.97
C VAL A 35 -11.56 -21.94 -14.95
N ALA A 36 -10.30 -22.38 -14.83
CA ALA A 36 -9.15 -21.48 -14.88
C ALA A 36 -9.06 -20.64 -16.17
N VAL A 37 -8.57 -19.42 -16.00
CA VAL A 37 -8.28 -18.44 -17.04
C VAL A 37 -6.78 -18.21 -17.17
N GLN A 38 -6.38 -17.73 -18.34
CA GLN A 38 -5.03 -17.24 -18.59
C GLN A 38 -5.14 -15.81 -19.12
N VAL A 39 -4.57 -14.86 -18.40
CA VAL A 39 -4.60 -13.43 -18.70
C VAL A 39 -3.18 -12.95 -18.90
N SER A 40 -2.92 -12.26 -20.01
CA SER A 40 -1.62 -11.65 -20.29
C SER A 40 -1.78 -10.22 -20.75
N PHE A 41 -1.37 -9.26 -19.92
CA PHE A 41 -1.30 -7.85 -20.28
C PHE A 41 -0.14 -7.57 -21.23
N LEU A 42 0.99 -8.29 -21.11
CA LEU A 42 2.08 -8.24 -22.09
C LEU A 42 1.63 -8.53 -23.54
N THR A 43 0.71 -9.48 -23.74
CA THR A 43 0.20 -9.81 -25.08
C THR A 43 -1.15 -9.16 -25.39
N GLY A 44 -1.79 -8.56 -24.39
CA GLY A 44 -3.14 -8.01 -24.44
C GLY A 44 -4.20 -9.07 -24.77
N ARG A 45 -4.06 -10.30 -24.25
CA ARG A 45 -4.91 -11.46 -24.60
C ARG A 45 -5.32 -12.29 -23.41
N GLY A 46 -6.59 -12.70 -23.42
CA GLY A 46 -7.16 -13.73 -22.57
C GLY A 46 -7.32 -15.07 -23.31
N THR A 47 -7.15 -16.18 -22.59
CA THR A 47 -7.51 -17.53 -23.07
C THR A 47 -8.02 -18.40 -21.94
N GLY A 48 -8.80 -19.44 -22.26
CA GLY A 48 -9.37 -20.34 -21.26
C GLY A 48 -10.55 -19.72 -20.51
N GLY A 49 -11.49 -20.57 -20.07
CA GLY A 49 -12.68 -20.15 -19.34
C GLY A 49 -13.43 -18.99 -20.01
N HIS A 50 -13.74 -17.98 -19.21
CA HIS A 50 -14.39 -16.75 -19.63
C HIS A 50 -13.42 -15.78 -20.34
N ALA A 51 -12.10 -15.97 -20.21
CA ALA A 51 -11.12 -15.15 -20.91
C ALA A 51 -10.93 -15.54 -22.40
N GLU A 52 -11.57 -16.61 -22.90
CA GLU A 52 -11.30 -17.18 -24.22
C GLU A 52 -11.55 -16.22 -25.39
N GLY A 53 -10.46 -15.64 -25.91
CA GLY A 53 -10.50 -14.74 -27.06
C GLY A 53 -10.56 -13.26 -26.70
N ASP A 54 -10.52 -12.95 -25.40
CA ASP A 54 -10.56 -11.59 -24.89
C ASP A 54 -9.31 -10.78 -25.25
N THR A 55 -9.49 -9.46 -25.28
CA THR A 55 -8.44 -8.48 -25.53
C THR A 55 -8.48 -7.36 -24.53
N TYR A 56 -7.31 -6.94 -24.09
CA TYR A 56 -7.12 -5.91 -23.07
C TYR A 56 -6.36 -4.72 -23.67
N THR A 57 -6.76 -3.51 -23.31
CA THR A 57 -6.11 -2.26 -23.68
C THR A 57 -6.31 -1.31 -22.52
N SER A 58 -5.22 -0.80 -21.93
CA SER A 58 -5.29 0.04 -20.72
C SER A 58 -6.15 -0.63 -19.64
N ILE A 59 -5.69 -1.80 -19.21
CA ILE A 59 -6.26 -2.56 -18.09
C ILE A 59 -5.07 -2.88 -17.19
N GLU A 60 -5.18 -2.49 -15.93
CA GLU A 60 -4.07 -2.53 -14.97
C GLU A 60 -4.31 -3.56 -13.86
N ALA A 61 -5.51 -4.15 -13.81
CA ALA A 61 -5.85 -5.10 -12.76
C ALA A 61 -6.67 -6.29 -13.26
N VAL A 62 -6.46 -7.44 -12.62
CA VAL A 62 -7.19 -8.68 -12.92
C VAL A 62 -7.68 -9.34 -11.64
N TRP A 63 -8.94 -9.75 -11.65
CA TRP A 63 -9.48 -10.75 -10.73
C TRP A 63 -9.53 -12.09 -11.47
N GLY A 64 -8.77 -13.05 -10.97
CA GLY A 64 -8.79 -14.44 -11.41
C GLY A 64 -10.10 -15.14 -11.08
N SER A 65 -10.14 -16.41 -11.40
CA SER A 65 -11.22 -17.34 -11.13
C SER A 65 -10.97 -18.12 -9.84
N ALA A 66 -11.92 -18.95 -9.40
CA ALA A 66 -11.71 -19.84 -8.26
C ALA A 66 -10.88 -21.11 -8.59
N PHE A 67 -10.04 -21.06 -9.63
CA PHE A 67 -9.26 -22.18 -10.14
C PHE A 67 -7.83 -21.73 -10.46
N ALA A 68 -6.91 -22.69 -10.57
CA ALA A 68 -5.50 -22.45 -10.86
C ALA A 68 -5.25 -21.69 -12.18
N ASP A 69 -5.05 -20.38 -12.07
CA ASP A 69 -4.92 -19.43 -13.16
C ASP A 69 -3.47 -19.19 -13.57
N ASN A 70 -3.31 -18.57 -14.75
CA ASN A 70 -2.03 -18.01 -15.19
C ASN A 70 -2.19 -16.54 -15.50
N LEU A 71 -1.64 -15.69 -14.63
CA LEU A 71 -1.78 -14.24 -14.71
C LEU A 71 -0.41 -13.64 -15.00
N THR A 72 -0.30 -12.90 -16.09
CA THR A 72 0.95 -12.26 -16.52
C THR A 72 0.72 -10.78 -16.78
N GLY A 73 1.44 -9.91 -16.09
CA GLY A 73 1.43 -8.49 -16.36
C GLY A 73 2.22 -8.10 -17.60
N GLY A 74 2.54 -6.83 -17.70
CA GLY A 74 3.07 -6.14 -18.87
C GLY A 74 4.35 -5.38 -18.55
N ASP A 75 4.38 -4.12 -19.03
CA ASP A 75 5.47 -3.17 -18.80
C ASP A 75 5.06 -2.06 -17.81
N GLU A 76 3.81 -2.08 -17.32
CA GLU A 76 3.22 -1.08 -16.44
C GLU A 76 2.99 -1.68 -15.04
N ASP A 77 2.57 -0.86 -14.07
CA ASP A 77 2.31 -1.32 -12.71
C ASP A 77 0.94 -2.02 -12.65
N GLU A 78 0.88 -3.30 -12.28
CA GLU A 78 -0.37 -4.06 -12.28
C GLU A 78 -0.77 -4.67 -10.93
N ILE A 79 -2.05 -5.00 -10.81
CA ILE A 79 -2.67 -5.56 -9.61
C ILE A 79 -3.28 -6.92 -9.92
N PHE A 80 -2.86 -7.92 -9.17
CA PHE A 80 -3.29 -9.30 -9.31
C PHE A 80 -4.07 -9.76 -8.08
N ILE A 81 -5.31 -10.20 -8.31
CA ILE A 81 -6.14 -10.85 -7.29
C ILE A 81 -6.45 -12.24 -7.85
N GLY A 82 -5.73 -13.26 -7.36
CA GLY A 82 -5.85 -14.63 -7.85
C GLY A 82 -7.21 -15.28 -7.56
N TYR A 83 -7.80 -14.93 -6.40
CA TYR A 83 -8.88 -15.69 -5.76
C TYR A 83 -8.40 -17.09 -5.31
N GLY A 84 -9.30 -18.06 -5.16
CA GLY A 84 -8.89 -19.41 -4.81
C GLY A 84 -8.29 -20.15 -6.00
N GLY A 85 -7.37 -21.06 -5.78
CA GLY A 85 -6.66 -21.67 -6.88
C GLY A 85 -5.28 -22.09 -6.42
N ALA A 86 -4.43 -22.46 -7.36
CA ALA A 86 -2.99 -22.55 -7.11
C ALA A 86 -2.38 -21.82 -8.31
N ASP A 87 -2.33 -20.50 -8.19
CA ASP A 87 -2.17 -19.60 -9.32
C ASP A 87 -0.70 -19.40 -9.65
N THR A 88 -0.42 -19.14 -10.92
CA THR A 88 0.90 -18.71 -11.35
C THR A 88 0.82 -17.25 -11.77
N ILE A 89 1.43 -16.38 -10.99
CA ILE A 89 1.39 -14.93 -11.20
C ILE A 89 2.80 -14.42 -11.50
N ASN A 90 2.92 -13.68 -12.60
CA ASN A 90 4.14 -13.01 -13.00
C ASN A 90 3.83 -11.54 -13.30
N GLY A 91 4.29 -10.61 -12.47
CA GLY A 91 4.02 -9.19 -12.67
C GLY A 91 4.65 -8.66 -13.95
N GLY A 92 5.92 -8.98 -14.19
CA GLY A 92 6.59 -8.62 -15.42
C GLY A 92 7.55 -7.48 -15.18
N ALA A 93 7.36 -6.35 -15.86
CA ALA A 93 8.11 -5.14 -15.59
C ALA A 93 7.14 -4.07 -15.08
N GLY A 94 7.59 -3.25 -14.15
CA GLY A 94 6.71 -2.34 -13.42
C GLY A 94 6.94 -2.52 -11.92
N THR A 95 6.02 -1.99 -11.14
CA THR A 95 5.92 -2.20 -9.69
C THR A 95 4.59 -2.89 -9.41
N ASP A 96 4.64 -4.21 -9.35
CA ASP A 96 3.45 -5.05 -9.37
C ASP A 96 2.99 -5.43 -7.97
N THR A 97 1.67 -5.60 -7.82
CA THR A 97 1.02 -5.88 -6.53
C THR A 97 0.21 -7.16 -6.59
N ILE A 98 0.48 -8.09 -5.67
CA ILE A 98 -0.46 -9.18 -5.36
C ILE A 98 -1.38 -8.75 -4.21
N ALA A 99 -2.67 -8.99 -4.35
CA ALA A 99 -3.67 -8.61 -3.37
C ALA A 99 -4.59 -9.78 -3.01
N PHE A 100 -4.80 -10.00 -1.71
CA PHE A 100 -5.67 -11.04 -1.15
C PHE A 100 -6.97 -10.44 -0.59
N THR A 101 -7.37 -9.29 -1.13
CA THR A 101 -8.60 -8.60 -0.76
C THR A 101 -9.81 -9.50 -1.08
N GLY A 102 -10.48 -9.97 -0.03
CA GLY A 102 -11.61 -10.89 -0.16
C GLY A 102 -11.31 -12.33 0.22
N SER A 103 -10.05 -12.66 0.54
CA SER A 103 -9.71 -13.99 1.05
C SER A 103 -10.51 -14.31 2.31
N PRO A 104 -11.05 -15.54 2.45
CA PRO A 104 -11.95 -15.87 3.57
C PRO A 104 -11.23 -16.12 4.90
N VAL A 105 -9.90 -16.16 4.90
CA VAL A 105 -9.01 -16.36 6.05
C VAL A 105 -7.67 -15.67 5.79
N GLY A 106 -6.82 -15.56 6.82
CA GLY A 106 -5.47 -15.03 6.68
C GLY A 106 -4.57 -15.87 5.78
N VAL A 107 -3.60 -15.21 5.15
CA VAL A 107 -2.67 -15.75 4.17
C VAL A 107 -1.22 -15.67 4.67
N GLU A 108 -0.38 -16.61 4.24
CA GLU A 108 1.08 -16.56 4.40
C GLU A 108 1.72 -16.38 3.03
N VAL A 109 2.37 -15.23 2.82
CA VAL A 109 2.87 -14.79 1.51
C VAL A 109 4.33 -14.37 1.63
N SER A 110 5.17 -14.82 0.70
CA SER A 110 6.59 -14.45 0.68
C SER A 110 7.07 -14.13 -0.74
N LEU A 111 7.47 -12.88 -0.98
CA LEU A 111 8.12 -12.46 -2.23
C LEU A 111 9.52 -13.06 -2.38
N THR A 112 10.27 -13.17 -1.26
CA THR A 112 11.59 -13.83 -1.24
C THR A 112 11.55 -15.27 -1.78
N THR A 113 10.51 -16.04 -1.42
CA THR A 113 10.37 -17.44 -1.88
C THR A 113 9.48 -17.58 -3.10
N GLY A 114 8.66 -16.56 -3.40
CA GLY A 114 7.70 -16.54 -4.49
C GLY A 114 6.56 -17.54 -4.28
N VAL A 115 6.08 -17.72 -3.04
CA VAL A 115 5.04 -18.71 -2.70
C VAL A 115 4.00 -18.13 -1.77
N GLY A 116 2.74 -18.54 -1.98
CA GLY A 116 1.60 -18.31 -1.09
C GLY A 116 1.12 -19.60 -0.41
N ILE A 117 0.58 -19.47 0.80
CA ILE A 117 0.01 -20.57 1.59
C ILE A 117 -1.26 -20.08 2.32
N GLY A 118 -2.29 -20.93 2.35
CA GLY A 118 -3.51 -20.65 3.09
C GLY A 118 -4.44 -19.65 2.39
N GLY A 119 -5.72 -19.69 2.74
CA GLY A 119 -6.74 -18.85 2.13
C GLY A 119 -6.72 -18.93 0.60
N ASP A 120 -6.72 -17.76 -0.01
CA ASP A 120 -6.65 -17.59 -1.47
C ASP A 120 -5.21 -17.70 -1.99
N ALA A 121 -4.20 -17.63 -1.12
CA ALA A 121 -2.80 -17.80 -1.50
C ALA A 121 -2.37 -19.27 -1.64
N ASP A 122 -3.22 -20.24 -1.27
CA ASP A 122 -2.81 -21.65 -1.05
C ASP A 122 -2.27 -22.35 -2.32
N GLY A 123 -0.95 -22.45 -2.42
CA GLY A 123 -0.29 -23.12 -3.54
C GLY A 123 0.07 -22.20 -4.71
N ASP A 124 -0.18 -20.91 -4.56
CA ASP A 124 0.25 -19.89 -5.50
C ASP A 124 1.76 -19.78 -5.62
N VAL A 125 2.21 -19.33 -6.80
CA VAL A 125 3.60 -18.98 -7.06
C VAL A 125 3.71 -17.61 -7.73
N TYR A 126 4.67 -16.82 -7.25
CA TYR A 126 4.86 -15.41 -7.63
C TYR A 126 6.25 -15.18 -8.21
N THR A 127 6.34 -14.35 -9.25
CA THR A 127 7.61 -13.86 -9.80
C THR A 127 7.47 -12.41 -10.27
N ASN A 128 8.52 -11.61 -10.09
CA ASN A 128 8.52 -10.17 -10.45
C ASN A 128 7.31 -9.46 -9.86
N ILE A 129 7.20 -9.51 -8.53
CA ILE A 129 6.16 -8.83 -7.75
C ILE A 129 6.88 -8.08 -6.65
N GLU A 130 6.59 -6.79 -6.51
CA GLU A 130 7.28 -5.90 -5.57
C GLU A 130 6.43 -5.61 -4.34
N ASN A 131 5.10 -5.73 -4.44
CA ASN A 131 4.17 -5.30 -3.40
C ASN A 131 3.19 -6.40 -2.98
N ILE A 132 2.80 -6.37 -1.70
CA ILE A 132 1.78 -7.25 -1.13
C ILE A 132 0.67 -6.42 -0.50
N LYS A 133 -0.57 -6.82 -0.76
CA LYS A 133 -1.75 -6.40 -0.01
C LYS A 133 -2.42 -7.63 0.59
N GLY A 134 -2.52 -7.66 1.91
CA GLY A 134 -3.08 -8.74 2.71
C GLY A 134 -4.57 -8.95 2.54
N SER A 135 -5.10 -9.83 3.39
CA SER A 135 -6.50 -10.14 3.59
C SER A 135 -7.08 -9.27 4.71
N GLY A 136 -8.37 -9.45 5.04
CA GLY A 136 -8.98 -8.79 6.21
C GLY A 136 -8.82 -9.58 7.51
N PHE A 137 -7.78 -10.39 7.62
CA PHE A 137 -7.52 -11.32 8.73
C PHE A 137 -6.02 -11.39 9.03
N ASP A 138 -5.67 -11.95 10.19
CA ASP A 138 -4.29 -12.15 10.63
C ASP A 138 -3.42 -12.86 9.57
N ASP A 139 -2.54 -12.09 8.93
CA ASP A 139 -1.66 -12.52 7.85
C ASP A 139 -0.20 -12.71 8.29
N ILE A 140 0.58 -13.41 7.47
CA ILE A 140 2.04 -13.47 7.55
C ILE A 140 2.62 -13.01 6.22
N LEU A 141 3.14 -11.78 6.18
CA LEU A 141 3.58 -11.12 4.96
C LEU A 141 5.10 -10.92 4.97
N THR A 142 5.78 -11.44 3.96
CA THR A 142 7.23 -11.31 3.82
C THR A 142 7.59 -10.70 2.47
N GLY A 143 8.28 -9.56 2.48
CA GLY A 143 8.84 -8.95 1.28
C GLY A 143 10.09 -9.67 0.76
N ASP A 144 10.93 -8.96 0.03
CA ASP A 144 12.20 -9.46 -0.50
C ASP A 144 13.41 -8.59 -0.14
N GLY A 145 14.30 -8.35 -1.08
CA GLY A 145 15.53 -7.59 -0.86
C GLY A 145 15.54 -6.24 -1.60
N GLU A 146 14.43 -5.91 -2.25
CA GLU A 146 14.18 -4.66 -2.97
C GLU A 146 13.10 -3.85 -2.21
N ASP A 147 12.88 -2.59 -2.60
CA ASP A 147 11.89 -1.73 -1.95
C ASP A 147 10.47 -2.31 -2.13
N ASN A 148 9.81 -2.69 -1.03
CA ASN A 148 8.46 -3.25 -1.07
C ASN A 148 7.41 -2.32 -0.44
N ARG A 149 6.20 -2.33 -0.99
CA ARG A 149 5.01 -1.84 -0.30
C ARG A 149 4.19 -3.02 0.24
N ILE A 150 4.02 -3.07 1.56
CA ILE A 150 3.28 -4.13 2.24
C ILE A 150 2.12 -3.51 3.02
N ASP A 151 0.90 -3.90 2.67
CA ASP A 151 -0.32 -3.49 3.35
C ASP A 151 -0.96 -4.70 4.01
N GLY A 152 -0.96 -4.75 5.35
CA GLY A 152 -1.60 -5.81 6.14
C GLY A 152 -3.13 -5.79 6.07
N GLU A 153 -3.72 -4.65 5.65
CA GLU A 153 -5.18 -4.42 5.75
C GLU A 153 -5.68 -4.57 7.20
N ASP A 154 -6.82 -5.21 7.46
CA ASP A 154 -7.35 -5.44 8.82
C ASP A 154 -6.75 -6.76 9.38
N GLY A 155 -6.40 -6.82 10.67
CA GLY A 155 -5.97 -8.09 11.28
C GLY A 155 -4.85 -7.88 12.30
N ASP A 156 -4.51 -8.92 13.07
CA ASP A 156 -3.26 -8.89 13.85
C ASP A 156 -2.14 -9.55 13.03
N ASP A 157 -1.40 -8.76 12.24
CA ASP A 157 -0.51 -9.31 11.21
C ASP A 157 0.94 -9.53 11.68
N VAL A 158 1.67 -10.37 10.97
CA VAL A 158 3.12 -10.51 11.09
C VAL A 158 3.78 -10.10 9.79
N VAL A 159 4.46 -8.95 9.81
CA VAL A 159 5.14 -8.39 8.63
C VAL A 159 6.66 -8.43 8.79
N ASN A 160 7.34 -8.96 7.78
CA ASN A 160 8.79 -8.86 7.63
C ASN A 160 9.12 -8.32 6.23
N ALA A 161 9.40 -7.03 6.12
CA ALA A 161 9.56 -6.39 4.81
C ALA A 161 10.87 -6.79 4.10
N GLY A 162 11.95 -6.97 4.85
CA GLY A 162 13.14 -7.67 4.36
C GLY A 162 14.33 -6.73 4.23
N GLY A 163 14.80 -6.47 3.01
CA GLY A 163 15.75 -5.39 2.76
C GLY A 163 15.23 -4.49 1.65
N GLY A 164 15.72 -3.26 1.58
CA GLY A 164 15.10 -2.22 0.75
C GLY A 164 14.58 -1.09 1.66
N ASP A 165 14.19 0.03 1.06
CA ASP A 165 13.52 1.12 1.76
C ASP A 165 12.00 0.89 1.68
N ASP A 166 11.45 0.17 2.67
CA ASP A 166 10.09 -0.38 2.60
C ASP A 166 8.99 0.58 3.08
N VAL A 167 7.75 0.38 2.60
CA VAL A 167 6.55 1.08 3.12
C VAL A 167 5.54 0.06 3.63
N ILE A 168 5.24 0.12 4.93
CA ILE A 168 4.37 -0.83 5.61
C ILE A 168 3.12 -0.12 6.15
N SER A 169 1.95 -0.69 5.96
CA SER A 169 0.68 -0.26 6.56
C SER A 169 -0.15 -1.44 7.05
N GLY A 170 -1.14 -1.18 7.90
CA GLY A 170 -2.06 -2.17 8.46
C GLY A 170 -2.87 -1.60 9.63
N GLU A 171 -4.05 -2.16 9.86
CA GLU A 171 -4.92 -1.91 11.01
C GLU A 171 -4.94 -3.15 11.92
N GLY A 172 -4.54 -2.97 13.19
CA GLY A 172 -4.66 -4.01 14.20
C GLY A 172 -3.47 -4.03 15.13
N ALA A 173 -3.25 -5.16 15.82
CA ALA A 173 -2.11 -5.34 16.71
C ALA A 173 -0.97 -6.09 16.00
N ASP A 174 -0.26 -5.39 15.13
CA ASP A 174 0.72 -6.00 14.22
C ASP A 174 2.10 -6.20 14.86
N VAL A 175 2.80 -7.24 14.38
CA VAL A 175 4.22 -7.50 14.64
C VAL A 175 5.00 -7.19 13.37
N ILE A 176 5.69 -6.05 13.38
CA ILE A 176 6.37 -5.54 12.18
C ILE A 176 7.89 -5.53 12.36
N SER A 177 8.58 -6.05 11.35
CA SER A 177 10.02 -5.90 11.13
C SER A 177 10.22 -5.26 9.75
N GLY A 178 10.71 -4.02 9.70
CA GLY A 178 11.10 -3.38 8.43
C GLY A 178 12.30 -4.09 7.82
N GLY A 179 13.38 -4.20 8.58
CA GLY A 179 14.52 -5.02 8.22
C GLY A 179 15.71 -4.14 7.85
N ALA A 180 16.30 -4.33 6.67
CA ALA A 180 17.51 -3.64 6.25
C ALA A 180 17.20 -2.51 5.26
N GLY A 181 17.20 -1.27 5.74
CA GLY A 181 17.01 -0.09 4.90
C GLY A 181 16.50 1.07 5.74
N VAL A 182 15.88 2.05 5.07
CA VAL A 182 15.09 3.10 5.71
C VAL A 182 13.61 2.81 5.48
N ASP A 183 13.00 2.20 6.48
CA ASP A 183 11.62 1.73 6.39
C ASP A 183 10.62 2.78 6.92
N THR A 184 9.44 2.82 6.32
CA THR A 184 8.36 3.73 6.69
C THR A 184 7.15 2.92 7.16
N LEU A 185 6.68 3.20 8.38
CA LEU A 185 5.43 2.65 8.91
C LEU A 185 4.32 3.69 8.82
N VAL A 186 3.28 3.39 8.03
CA VAL A 186 2.10 4.22 7.86
C VAL A 186 0.99 3.71 8.78
N LEU A 187 0.59 4.55 9.74
CA LEU A 187 -0.51 4.25 10.66
C LEU A 187 -1.78 5.00 10.19
N ASP A 188 -2.72 4.29 9.57
CA ASP A 188 -4.02 4.87 9.18
C ASP A 188 -5.06 4.64 10.29
N TYR A 189 -4.99 5.42 11.37
CA TYR A 189 -5.96 5.28 12.46
C TYR A 189 -7.10 6.30 12.30
N ALA A 190 -8.32 5.83 12.06
CA ALA A 190 -9.54 6.62 12.23
C ALA A 190 -9.74 6.90 13.74
N VAL A 191 -9.23 8.04 14.21
CA VAL A 191 -9.21 8.41 15.63
C VAL A 191 -10.61 8.38 16.25
N SER A 192 -10.91 7.33 17.03
CA SER A 192 -12.09 7.32 17.93
C SER A 192 -11.78 6.99 19.39
N SER A 193 -10.57 6.50 19.73
CA SER A 193 -10.12 6.41 21.11
C SER A 193 -8.61 6.31 21.22
N GLU A 194 -8.07 7.06 22.18
CA GLU A 194 -6.67 7.22 22.58
C GLU A 194 -5.78 5.97 22.38
N LEU A 195 -4.70 6.12 21.60
CA LEU A 195 -3.59 5.15 21.56
C LEU A 195 -2.90 5.20 22.92
N THR A 196 -2.98 4.12 23.69
CA THR A 196 -2.45 4.10 25.08
C THR A 196 -1.09 3.45 25.21
N ASN A 197 -0.64 2.65 24.23
CA ASN A 197 0.69 2.04 24.23
C ASN A 197 1.11 1.75 22.78
N ILE A 198 2.12 2.47 22.28
CA ILE A 198 2.86 2.07 21.07
C ILE A 198 4.20 1.53 21.59
N GLU A 199 4.41 0.22 21.55
CA GLU A 199 5.68 -0.41 21.92
C GLU A 199 6.49 -0.67 20.64
N ILE A 200 7.30 0.31 20.23
CA ILE A 200 8.13 0.19 19.04
C ILE A 200 9.47 -0.45 19.43
N LEU A 201 9.68 -1.69 19.02
CA LEU A 201 10.96 -2.38 19.16
C LEU A 201 11.89 -1.98 18.01
N VAL A 202 12.60 -0.86 18.15
CA VAL A 202 13.49 -0.33 17.10
C VAL A 202 14.82 -1.09 17.08
N ALA A 203 15.04 -1.91 16.06
CA ALA A 203 16.39 -2.26 15.61
C ALA A 203 16.81 -1.25 14.55
N GLN A 204 17.52 -0.19 14.97
CA GLN A 204 18.19 0.82 14.13
C GLN A 204 17.51 1.17 12.80
N ASN A 205 16.65 2.19 12.78
CA ASN A 205 16.54 3.28 11.78
C ASN A 205 15.19 3.99 11.97
N VAL A 206 15.05 5.15 11.33
CA VAL A 206 14.13 6.25 11.66
C VAL A 206 12.65 5.86 11.59
N ILE A 207 11.81 6.43 12.47
CA ILE A 207 10.34 6.28 12.43
C ILE A 207 9.74 7.60 11.92
N GLU A 208 9.14 7.59 10.74
CA GLU A 208 8.23 8.66 10.32
C GLU A 208 6.80 8.34 10.77
N ILE A 209 6.21 9.21 11.58
CA ILE A 209 4.81 9.09 12.01
C ILE A 209 3.97 10.03 11.14
N SER A 210 3.27 9.48 10.14
CA SER A 210 2.30 10.23 9.34
C SER A 210 0.90 10.14 9.98
N ALA A 211 0.58 11.05 10.90
CA ALA A 211 -0.77 11.14 11.47
C ALA A 211 -1.66 12.12 10.66
N LYS A 212 -2.78 11.63 10.11
CA LYS A 212 -3.87 12.51 9.64
C LYS A 212 -4.80 12.87 10.81
N ASN A 213 -5.05 14.16 10.99
CA ASN A 213 -6.05 14.72 11.92
C ASN A 213 -5.97 14.28 13.39
N THR A 214 -4.83 14.50 14.05
CA THR A 214 -4.80 14.45 15.52
C THR A 214 -3.98 15.57 16.14
N GLU A 215 -4.61 16.33 17.04
CA GLU A 215 -3.85 17.06 18.05
C GLU A 215 -3.17 16.03 18.96
N LEU A 216 -1.84 15.96 18.92
CA LEU A 216 -1.03 15.23 19.89
C LEU A 216 -1.31 15.82 21.29
N THR A 217 -2.27 15.25 22.02
CA THR A 217 -2.58 15.64 23.40
C THR A 217 -2.33 14.45 24.30
N GLY A 218 -1.13 14.39 24.88
CA GLY A 218 -0.74 13.35 25.81
C GLY A 218 0.53 13.76 26.54
N SER A 219 0.39 14.02 27.84
CA SER A 219 1.51 14.40 28.71
C SER A 219 2.49 13.23 28.90
N TYR A 220 3.76 13.57 29.09
CA TYR A 220 4.93 12.72 29.35
C TYR A 220 5.71 12.25 28.11
N PHE A 221 6.22 13.20 27.33
CA PHE A 221 7.53 13.02 26.71
C PHE A 221 8.61 13.10 27.81
N THR A 222 9.28 12.00 28.12
CA THR A 222 10.52 12.03 28.89
C THR A 222 11.67 11.60 27.99
N GLY A 223 12.03 12.47 27.03
CA GLY A 223 13.17 12.28 26.14
C GLY A 223 13.31 13.45 25.18
N GLN A 224 14.54 13.93 24.97
CA GLN A 224 14.86 14.97 23.98
C GLN A 224 14.68 14.42 22.56
N ILE A 225 13.94 15.13 21.72
CA ILE A 225 13.89 14.90 20.27
C ILE A 225 15.15 15.57 19.70
N ALA A 226 16.09 14.77 19.20
CA ALA A 226 17.40 15.25 18.77
C ALA A 226 17.42 15.90 17.37
N SER A 227 16.39 15.67 16.56
CA SER A 227 16.20 16.31 15.25
C SER A 227 14.79 16.03 14.73
N ILE A 228 14.17 17.05 14.14
CA ILE A 228 13.01 16.92 13.24
C ILE A 228 13.53 17.31 11.87
N GLU A 229 13.72 16.35 10.99
CA GLU A 229 14.02 16.60 9.58
C GLU A 229 12.78 16.21 8.79
N LEU A 230 12.21 17.19 8.07
CA LEU A 230 11.09 17.08 7.12
C LEU A 230 9.83 16.32 7.58
N ILE A 231 8.74 17.06 7.81
CA ILE A 231 7.39 16.49 7.88
C ILE A 231 6.81 16.54 6.47
N SER A 232 6.78 15.41 5.76
CA SER A 232 5.93 15.23 4.58
C SER A 232 4.53 14.81 5.02
N ILE A 233 3.54 15.67 4.80
CA ILE A 233 2.14 15.27 4.92
C ILE A 233 1.75 14.63 3.58
N SER A 234 1.68 13.30 3.52
CA SER A 234 1.16 12.60 2.35
C SER A 234 -0.36 12.51 2.44
N LYS A 235 -1.04 12.79 1.33
CA LYS A 235 -2.40 12.28 1.12
C LYS A 235 -2.25 11.01 0.31
N ALA A 236 -1.99 9.89 1.00
CA ALA A 236 -2.10 8.58 0.36
C ALA A 236 -3.56 8.40 -0.10
N GLY A 237 -3.74 8.33 -1.42
CA GLY A 237 -4.74 7.48 -2.03
C GLY A 237 -3.99 6.32 -2.66
N PHE A 238 -4.56 5.12 -2.59
CA PHE A 238 -3.97 3.85 -3.02
C PHE A 238 -3.46 3.85 -4.48
N PHE A 239 -3.79 4.86 -5.30
CA PHE A 239 -3.51 4.95 -6.73
C PHE A 239 -2.78 6.25 -7.17
N GLY A 240 -2.11 6.94 -6.27
CA GLY A 240 -1.24 8.06 -6.66
C GLY A 240 -0.80 8.95 -5.49
N THR A 241 0.51 9.20 -5.42
CA THR A 241 1.11 10.10 -4.42
C THR A 241 1.10 11.53 -4.93
N TYR A 242 0.35 12.41 -4.27
CA TYR A 242 0.45 13.86 -4.47
C TYR A 242 1.39 14.44 -3.42
N TYR A 243 2.47 15.07 -3.87
CA TYR A 243 3.42 15.80 -3.00
C TYR A 243 3.09 17.29 -3.03
N GLU A 244 2.75 17.89 -1.89
CA GLU A 244 2.86 19.33 -1.69
C GLU A 244 4.01 19.60 -0.70
N THR A 245 5.00 20.38 -1.13
CA THR A 245 6.09 20.85 -0.27
C THR A 245 5.58 22.05 0.54
N ILE A 246 5.47 21.90 1.85
CA ILE A 246 5.13 23.01 2.75
C ILE A 246 6.42 23.54 3.35
N ASP A 247 6.79 24.78 3.00
CA ASP A 247 7.89 25.49 3.67
C ASP A 247 7.46 25.82 5.10
N VAL A 248 8.26 25.44 6.11
CA VAL A 248 8.01 25.69 7.53
C VAL A 248 7.79 27.17 7.82
N LYS A 249 8.41 28.07 7.03
CA LYS A 249 8.20 29.53 7.10
C LYS A 249 6.81 29.99 6.63
N THR A 250 6.08 29.12 5.95
CA THR A 250 4.73 29.39 5.43
C THR A 250 3.62 28.68 6.20
N ILE A 251 3.96 27.84 7.19
CA ILE A 251 2.97 27.11 8.03
C ILE A 251 1.96 28.06 8.65
N TRP A 252 2.39 29.24 9.12
CA TRP A 252 1.48 30.22 9.69
C TRP A 252 0.36 30.66 8.74
N SER A 253 0.62 30.67 7.43
CA SER A 253 -0.36 31.08 6.41
C SER A 253 -1.41 30.02 6.06
N VAL A 254 -1.19 28.77 6.50
CA VAL A 254 -2.10 27.64 6.27
C VAL A 254 -2.82 27.16 7.53
N LEU A 255 -2.46 27.71 8.71
CA LEU A 255 -3.18 27.46 9.96
C LEU A 255 -4.60 28.05 9.90
N THR A 256 -5.56 27.29 10.42
CA THR A 256 -6.94 27.76 10.61
C THR A 256 -6.98 28.82 11.73
N SER A 257 -8.04 29.64 11.74
CA SER A 257 -8.19 30.69 12.77
C SER A 257 -8.17 30.14 14.20
N THR A 258 -8.66 28.92 14.41
CA THR A 258 -8.67 28.25 15.71
C THR A 258 -7.27 27.86 16.19
N GLU A 259 -6.34 27.60 15.27
CA GLU A 259 -4.95 27.26 15.60
C GLU A 259 -4.12 28.52 15.83
N THR A 260 -4.37 29.58 15.05
CA THR A 260 -3.71 30.88 15.28
C THR A 260 -4.13 31.52 16.60
N ASP A 261 -5.36 31.28 17.08
CA ASP A 261 -5.87 31.83 18.35
C ASP A 261 -5.13 31.31 19.60
N LYS A 262 -4.34 30.23 19.46
CA LYS A 262 -3.47 29.70 20.52
C LYS A 262 -2.20 30.53 20.72
N PHE A 263 -1.88 31.41 19.77
CA PHE A 263 -0.69 32.26 19.78
C PHE A 263 -1.10 33.72 19.65
N ILE A 264 -0.47 34.60 20.45
CA ILE A 264 -0.82 36.03 20.42
C ILE A 264 -0.31 36.67 19.12
N THR A 265 0.81 36.15 18.58
CA THR A 265 1.43 36.59 17.32
C THR A 265 2.11 35.42 16.59
N GLU A 266 2.36 35.58 15.29
CA GLU A 266 3.20 34.67 14.49
C GLU A 266 4.60 34.47 15.10
N ALA A 267 5.15 35.52 15.72
CA ALA A 267 6.44 35.45 16.40
C ALA A 267 6.40 34.54 17.64
N ASP A 268 5.26 34.47 18.35
CA ASP A 268 5.10 33.58 19.50
C ASP A 268 5.04 32.11 19.07
N PHE A 269 4.43 31.83 17.91
CA PHE A 269 4.41 30.52 17.28
C PHE A 269 5.81 30.07 16.82
N LEU A 270 6.56 30.96 16.16
CA LEU A 270 7.93 30.66 15.72
C LEU A 270 8.90 30.48 16.89
N ASN A 271 8.72 31.24 17.98
CA ASN A 271 9.49 31.04 19.21
C ASN A 271 9.13 29.72 19.90
N TRP A 272 7.85 29.35 19.94
CA TRP A 272 7.40 28.05 20.45
C TRP A 272 8.04 26.88 19.67
N LEU A 273 8.20 27.04 18.36
CA LEU A 273 8.92 26.09 17.49
C LEU A 273 10.45 26.04 17.75
N GLY A 274 11.05 27.12 18.26
CA GLY A 274 12.51 27.30 18.29
C GLY A 274 13.19 27.21 19.67
N ASP A 275 12.46 27.26 20.79
CA ASP A 275 13.07 27.48 22.12
C ASP A 275 13.52 26.23 22.91
N ASP A 276 13.44 25.01 22.35
CA ASP A 276 14.17 23.86 22.93
C ASP A 276 15.61 23.80 22.38
N ALA A 277 16.44 24.77 22.82
CA ALA A 277 17.91 24.83 22.87
C ALA A 277 18.80 24.03 21.87
N GLY A 278 18.36 23.75 20.64
CA GLY A 278 19.10 22.91 19.69
C GLY A 278 19.02 23.30 18.21
N TYR A 279 18.06 24.12 17.80
CA TYR A 279 17.94 24.50 16.39
C TYR A 279 18.73 25.77 16.11
N ASN A 280 19.95 25.60 15.59
CA ASN A 280 20.65 26.69 14.94
C ASN A 280 20.07 26.89 13.54
N TYR A 281 19.14 27.84 13.39
CA TYR A 281 18.80 28.40 12.09
C TYR A 281 19.93 29.36 11.63
N ASP A 282 21.14 28.82 11.43
CA ASP A 282 22.19 29.52 10.68
C ASP A 282 22.04 29.13 9.22
N GLY A 283 21.36 30.01 8.49
CA GLY A 283 20.86 29.74 7.15
C GLY A 283 21.93 29.39 6.10
N ILE A 284 21.56 28.44 5.25
CA ILE A 284 21.58 28.52 3.78
C ILE A 284 20.30 27.81 3.30
#